data_AF-A0A292PUX3-F1
#
_entry.id   AF-A0A292PUX3-F1
#
_cell.length_a   1.000
_cell.length_b   1.000
_cell.length_c   1.000
_cell.angle_alpha   90.00
_cell.angle_beta   90.00
_cell.angle_gamma   90.00
#
_symmetry.space_group_name_H-M   'P 1'
#
loop_
_entity.id
_entity.type
_entity.pdbx_description
1 polymer ?
#
loop_
_entity_poly.entity_id
_entity_poly.type
_entity_poly.pdbx_seq_one_letter_code
_entity_poly.pdbx_strand_id
1 'polypeptide(L)'
;MSSKHRRLQRECKEKGLSAGGKTKDLIKRLESKMREDSAGPAETVGEGAECAAILVTETAIAEEEMMKGLAKEALEVALNEDDLCVDGDNNGNMFVGNKVGLRYAVSPAKVAKLEQKSKQLKEKIHDLKSDTALLEGRVRLLSLSPQSHNSVRHRYISTYNRDIRRTPTDTDFKFIQLGNQEAHGGDAVADCLLYTETNPRDDFASFIELYGLHPDVVGRLKLLQTLNLLNLHATARTSNPQPCHDHFFSLFPVFITQFATKGRGFMEGYIEDQFSVVNHAYWACFKCYDSVAGEVGACH
;
A
#
# COMPACT_ATOMS: atom_id res chain seq x y z
N MET A 1 35.77 40.62 -34.15
CA MET A 1 34.72 39.68 -34.64
C MET A 1 33.46 39.87 -33.81
N SER A 2 32.30 40.05 -34.46
CA SER A 2 30.99 40.26 -33.80
C SER A 2 30.58 39.05 -32.96
N SER A 3 29.95 39.27 -31.80
CA SER A 3 29.43 38.22 -30.91
C SER A 3 28.48 37.26 -31.64
N LYS A 4 27.71 37.79 -32.59
CA LYS A 4 26.81 37.04 -33.47
C LYS A 4 27.56 36.04 -34.36
N HIS A 5 28.74 36.41 -34.86
CA HIS A 5 29.54 35.54 -35.72
C HIS A 5 30.08 34.33 -34.96
N ARG A 6 30.61 34.53 -33.74
CA ARG A 6 31.11 33.42 -32.89
C ARG A 6 30.00 32.47 -32.47
N ARG A 7 28.80 32.98 -32.21
CA ARG A 7 27.62 32.16 -31.88
C ARG A 7 27.26 31.24 -33.05
N LEU A 8 27.18 31.77 -34.27
CA LEU A 8 26.88 30.98 -35.47
C LEU A 8 27.95 29.93 -35.77
N GLN A 9 29.23 30.24 -35.54
CA GLN A 9 30.30 29.24 -35.68
C GLN A 9 30.17 28.08 -34.69
N ARG A 10 29.72 28.35 -33.46
CA ARG A 10 29.49 27.33 -32.45
C ARG A 10 28.31 26.44 -32.82
N GLU A 11 27.17 27.05 -33.20
CA GLU A 11 25.97 26.32 -33.64
C GLU A 11 26.26 25.42 -34.86
N CYS A 12 27.09 25.89 -35.82
CA CYS A 12 27.55 25.04 -36.92
C CYS A 12 28.37 23.83 -36.44
N LYS A 13 29.32 24.02 -35.50
CA LYS A 13 30.14 22.91 -34.98
C LYS A 13 29.32 21.88 -34.22
N GLU A 14 28.36 22.33 -33.42
CA GLU A 14 27.46 21.45 -32.66
C GLU A 14 26.60 20.58 -33.59
N LYS A 15 26.24 21.10 -34.77
CA LYS A 15 25.55 20.35 -35.83
C LYS A 15 26.49 19.59 -36.79
N GLY A 16 27.80 19.51 -36.51
CA GLY A 16 28.77 18.80 -37.33
C GLY A 16 29.12 19.48 -38.67
N LEU A 17 28.76 20.74 -38.86
CA LEU A 17 29.00 21.51 -40.08
C LEU A 17 30.31 22.29 -40.02
N SER A 18 30.87 22.62 -41.19
CA SER A 18 32.06 23.49 -41.27
C SER A 18 31.78 24.86 -40.66
N ALA A 19 32.69 25.33 -39.79
CA ALA A 19 32.57 26.58 -39.04
C ALA A 19 33.36 27.76 -39.65
N GLY A 20 33.98 27.58 -40.81
CA GLY A 20 34.68 28.64 -41.54
C GLY A 20 33.76 29.40 -42.51
N GLY A 21 34.07 30.67 -42.78
CA GLY A 21 33.39 31.48 -43.81
C GLY A 21 32.73 32.75 -43.28
N LYS A 22 32.04 33.49 -44.16
CA LYS A 22 31.35 34.74 -43.78
C LYS A 22 30.02 34.40 -43.10
N THR A 23 29.48 35.35 -42.32
CA THR A 23 28.24 35.15 -41.55
C THR A 23 27.05 34.68 -42.40
N LYS A 24 26.92 35.18 -43.64
CA LYS A 24 25.84 34.76 -44.55
C LYS A 24 25.95 33.29 -44.95
N ASP A 25 27.17 32.79 -45.10
CA ASP A 25 27.43 31.40 -45.49
C ASP A 25 27.15 30.44 -44.33
N LEU A 26 27.40 30.87 -43.09
CA LEU A 26 27.06 30.11 -41.89
C LEU A 26 25.54 30.02 -41.68
N ILE A 27 24.83 31.13 -41.87
CA ILE A 27 23.35 31.15 -41.78
C ILE A 27 22.74 30.23 -42.83
N LYS A 28 23.16 30.35 -44.10
CA LYS A 28 22.65 29.51 -45.19
C LYS A 28 22.88 28.02 -44.92
N ARG A 29 24.04 27.65 -44.34
CA ARG A 29 24.34 26.26 -43.95
C ARG A 29 23.43 25.75 -42.84
N LEU A 30 23.18 26.55 -41.82
CA LEU A 30 22.27 26.19 -40.73
C LEU A 30 20.84 26.06 -41.23
N GLU A 31 20.38 26.94 -42.11
CA GLU A 31 19.05 26.86 -42.73
C GLU A 31 18.91 25.62 -43.63
N SER A 32 19.91 25.31 -44.44
CA SER A 32 19.94 24.07 -45.24
C SER A 32 19.90 22.84 -44.34
N LYS A 33 20.65 22.84 -43.23
CA LYS A 33 20.65 21.72 -42.29
C LYS A 33 19.34 21.59 -41.52
N MET A 34 18.69 22.70 -41.17
CA MET A 34 17.35 22.65 -40.58
C MET A 34 16.32 22.11 -41.56
N ARG A 35 16.46 22.39 -42.86
CA ARG A 35 15.61 21.78 -43.90
C ARG A 35 15.85 20.28 -44.04
N GLU A 36 17.11 19.82 -43.97
CA GLU A 36 17.47 18.40 -43.93
C GLU A 36 17.06 17.69 -42.64
N ASP A 37 17.08 18.37 -41.48
CA ASP A 37 16.67 17.78 -40.20
C ASP A 37 15.12 17.77 -40.08
N SER A 38 14.42 18.68 -40.77
CA SER A 38 12.94 18.70 -40.87
C SER A 38 12.39 17.81 -41.99
N ALA A 39 13.21 17.51 -42.99
CA ALA A 39 12.95 16.45 -43.95
C ALA A 39 13.65 15.20 -43.40
N GLY A 40 12.98 14.47 -42.51
CA GLY A 40 13.37 13.09 -42.19
C GLY A 40 13.67 12.32 -43.48
N PRO A 41 14.48 11.24 -43.42
CA PRO A 41 14.99 10.59 -44.62
C PRO A 41 13.83 10.39 -45.57
N ALA A 42 13.94 10.99 -46.76
CA ALA A 42 13.18 10.55 -47.90
C ALA A 42 13.67 9.14 -48.22
N GLU A 43 13.29 8.17 -47.36
CA GLU A 43 13.04 6.83 -47.83
C GLU A 43 12.06 7.04 -48.97
N THR A 44 12.53 6.69 -50.15
CA THR A 44 11.70 6.40 -51.29
C THR A 44 10.51 5.60 -50.78
N VAL A 45 9.37 6.28 -50.60
CA VAL A 45 8.08 5.64 -50.38
C VAL A 45 7.92 4.78 -51.60
N GLY A 46 8.21 3.49 -51.45
CA GLY A 46 7.90 2.52 -52.48
C GLY A 46 6.43 2.70 -52.81
N GLU A 47 6.10 2.76 -54.09
CA GLU A 47 4.73 2.59 -54.55
C GLU A 47 4.16 1.34 -53.84
N GLY A 48 3.27 1.54 -52.85
CA GLY A 48 2.69 0.47 -52.04
C GLY A 48 2.73 0.63 -50.51
N ALA A 49 3.22 1.74 -49.94
CA ALA A 49 3.08 1.95 -48.49
C ALA A 49 1.62 2.24 -48.11
N GLU A 50 0.94 1.26 -47.50
CA GLU A 50 -0.42 1.40 -46.99
C GLU A 50 -0.42 2.21 -45.67
N CYS A 51 -1.27 3.23 -45.57
CA CYS A 51 -1.46 4.01 -44.34
C CYS A 51 -2.92 3.89 -43.87
N ALA A 52 -3.13 3.94 -42.56
CA ALA A 52 -4.47 3.93 -42.00
C ALA A 52 -5.07 5.34 -42.04
N ALA A 53 -6.25 5.49 -42.64
CA ALA A 53 -6.98 6.75 -42.67
C ALA A 53 -8.02 6.82 -41.54
N ILE A 54 -8.00 7.89 -40.75
CA ILE A 54 -8.95 8.13 -39.66
C ILE A 54 -9.50 9.54 -39.79
N LEU A 55 -10.76 9.64 -40.17
CA LEU A 55 -11.52 10.89 -40.17
C LEU A 55 -12.53 10.83 -39.03
N VAL A 56 -12.59 11.90 -38.23
CA VAL A 56 -13.58 12.02 -37.15
C VAL A 56 -14.45 13.23 -37.44
N THR A 57 -15.76 13.02 -37.46
CA THR A 57 -16.77 14.05 -37.66
C THR A 57 -17.82 13.97 -36.55
N GLU A 58 -18.51 15.07 -36.31
CA GLU A 58 -19.59 15.14 -35.33
C GLU A 58 -20.94 15.16 -36.06
N THR A 59 -21.90 14.40 -35.56
CA THR A 59 -23.28 14.41 -36.06
C THR A 59 -24.26 14.54 -34.89
N ALA A 60 -25.37 15.23 -35.13
CA ALA A 60 -26.45 15.31 -34.16
C ALA A 60 -27.12 13.93 -33.98
N ILE A 61 -27.60 13.66 -32.77
CA ILE A 61 -28.38 12.46 -32.47
C ILE A 61 -29.77 12.62 -33.07
N ALA A 62 -30.16 11.69 -33.95
CA ALA A 62 -31.43 11.69 -34.66
C ALA A 62 -31.91 10.25 -34.90
N GLU A 63 -33.04 10.09 -35.60
CA GLU A 63 -33.50 8.79 -36.09
C GLU A 63 -32.47 8.17 -37.05
N GLU A 64 -32.33 6.84 -37.05
CA GLU A 64 -31.20 6.14 -37.67
C GLU A 64 -30.92 6.54 -39.12
N GLU A 65 -31.96 6.59 -39.97
CA GLU A 65 -31.80 6.96 -41.38
C GLU A 65 -31.38 8.41 -41.57
N MET A 66 -31.89 9.31 -40.73
CA MET A 66 -31.48 10.71 -40.72
C MET A 66 -30.04 10.87 -40.26
N MET A 67 -29.63 10.10 -39.23
CA MET A 67 -28.26 10.09 -38.73
C MET A 67 -27.27 9.58 -39.78
N LYS A 68 -27.62 8.54 -40.55
CA LYS A 68 -26.79 8.05 -41.67
C LYS A 68 -26.57 9.13 -42.72
N GLY A 69 -27.64 9.86 -43.08
CA GLY A 69 -27.57 10.98 -44.03
C GLY A 69 -26.67 12.10 -43.54
N LEU A 70 -26.89 12.57 -42.31
CA LEU A 70 -26.09 13.64 -41.70
C LEU A 70 -24.63 13.23 -41.49
N ALA A 71 -24.36 11.99 -41.08
CA ALA A 71 -23.01 11.48 -40.93
C ALA A 71 -22.27 11.42 -42.27
N LYS A 72 -22.95 11.04 -43.36
CA LYS A 72 -22.38 11.02 -44.70
C LYS A 72 -22.04 12.44 -45.17
N GLU A 73 -22.96 13.38 -45.00
CA GLU A 73 -22.73 14.79 -45.35
C GLU A 73 -21.57 15.37 -44.55
N ALA A 74 -21.53 15.15 -43.23
CA ALA A 74 -20.44 15.60 -42.37
C ALA A 74 -19.08 14.98 -42.79
N LEU A 75 -19.07 13.72 -43.22
CA LEU A 75 -17.88 13.05 -43.75
C LEU A 75 -17.41 13.69 -45.07
N GLU A 76 -18.33 13.96 -45.99
CA GLU A 76 -18.01 14.63 -47.26
C GLU A 76 -17.46 16.05 -47.03
N VAL A 77 -18.04 16.80 -46.09
CA VAL A 77 -17.53 18.13 -45.68
C VAL A 77 -16.12 18.00 -45.14
N ALA A 78 -15.89 17.12 -44.16
CA ALA A 78 -14.56 16.95 -43.56
C ALA A 78 -13.50 16.47 -44.56
N LEU A 79 -13.86 15.67 -45.57
CA LEU A 79 -12.92 15.27 -46.62
C LEU A 79 -12.50 16.42 -47.54
N ASN A 80 -13.39 17.38 -47.77
CA ASN A 80 -13.17 18.48 -48.72
C ASN A 80 -12.63 19.75 -48.04
N GLU A 81 -13.01 19.99 -46.78
CA GLU A 81 -12.76 21.25 -46.08
C GLU A 81 -11.72 21.15 -44.96
N ASP A 82 -11.54 19.98 -44.32
CA ASP A 82 -10.56 19.85 -43.24
C ASP A 82 -9.13 19.71 -43.79
N ASP A 83 -8.18 20.30 -43.04
CA ASP A 83 -6.76 20.02 -43.24
C ASP A 83 -6.44 18.57 -42.82
N LEU A 84 -6.22 17.70 -43.81
CA LEU A 84 -5.71 16.35 -43.59
C LEU A 84 -4.21 16.38 -43.37
N CYS A 85 -3.76 15.75 -42.28
CA CYS A 85 -2.37 15.65 -41.91
C CYS A 85 -1.93 14.19 -41.88
N VAL A 86 -0.65 13.96 -42.12
CA VAL A 86 -0.01 12.66 -41.91
C VAL A 86 0.76 12.72 -40.60
N ASP A 87 0.51 11.79 -39.69
CA ASP A 87 1.25 11.67 -38.43
C ASP A 87 1.71 10.23 -38.21
N GLY A 88 2.89 10.08 -37.62
CA GLY A 88 3.50 8.79 -37.33
C GLY A 88 3.45 8.50 -35.83
N ASP A 89 3.05 7.29 -35.44
CA ASP A 89 3.30 6.87 -34.06
C ASP A 89 4.76 6.48 -33.84
N ASN A 90 5.15 6.34 -32.57
CA ASN A 90 6.50 5.93 -32.19
C ASN A 90 6.84 4.47 -32.60
N ASN A 91 5.87 3.71 -33.10
CA ASN A 91 6.03 2.33 -33.57
C ASN A 91 6.20 2.26 -35.10
N GLY A 92 6.22 3.39 -35.79
CA GLY A 92 6.40 3.46 -37.24
C GLY A 92 5.09 3.31 -38.04
N ASN A 93 3.93 3.31 -37.40
CA ASN A 93 2.65 3.31 -38.11
C ASN A 93 2.34 4.73 -38.60
N MET A 94 1.97 4.87 -39.86
CA MET A 94 1.54 6.15 -40.44
C MET A 94 0.01 6.24 -40.49
N PHE A 95 -0.50 7.36 -40.00
CA PHE A 95 -1.93 7.68 -39.99
C PHE A 95 -2.18 8.94 -40.81
N VAL A 96 -3.27 8.95 -41.56
CA VAL A 96 -3.76 10.13 -42.27
C VAL A 96 -5.12 10.51 -41.73
N GLY A 97 -5.33 11.77 -41.41
CA GLY A 97 -6.62 12.19 -40.85
C GLY A 97 -6.70 13.66 -40.58
N ASN A 98 -7.90 14.11 -40.24
CA ASN A 98 -8.07 15.44 -39.65
C ASN A 98 -7.47 15.48 -38.24
N LYS A 99 -7.24 16.70 -37.71
CA LYS A 99 -6.58 16.89 -36.40
C LYS A 99 -7.23 16.12 -35.26
N VAL A 100 -8.55 15.94 -35.32
CA VAL A 100 -9.31 15.20 -34.30
C VAL A 100 -9.05 13.70 -34.46
N GLY A 101 -9.15 13.14 -35.67
CA GLY A 101 -8.88 11.74 -35.94
C GLY A 101 -7.48 11.28 -35.54
N LEU A 102 -6.46 12.10 -35.81
CA LEU A 102 -5.08 11.80 -35.41
C LEU A 102 -4.90 11.74 -33.89
N ARG A 103 -5.64 12.55 -33.11
CA ARG A 103 -5.61 12.46 -31.64
C ARG A 103 -6.18 11.13 -31.14
N TYR A 104 -7.19 10.59 -31.84
CA TYR A 104 -7.77 9.29 -31.53
C TYR A 104 -6.86 8.14 -31.95
N ALA A 105 -6.15 8.25 -33.07
CA ALA A 105 -5.19 7.24 -33.54
C ALA A 105 -4.11 6.92 -32.48
N VAL A 106 -3.63 7.95 -31.78
CA VAL A 106 -2.59 7.81 -30.73
C VAL A 106 -3.19 7.45 -29.35
N SER A 107 -4.51 7.42 -29.21
CA SER A 107 -5.21 7.20 -27.93
C SER A 107 -5.00 5.80 -27.33
N PRO A 108 -5.13 4.69 -28.09
CA PRO A 108 -4.98 3.34 -27.52
C PRO A 108 -3.62 3.11 -26.85
N ALA A 109 -2.54 3.58 -27.48
CA ALA A 109 -1.19 3.47 -26.92
C ALA A 109 -1.03 4.28 -25.61
N LYS A 110 -1.67 5.45 -25.53
CA LYS A 110 -1.70 6.26 -24.30
C LYS A 110 -2.52 5.59 -23.20
N VAL A 111 -3.67 5.00 -23.54
CA VAL A 111 -4.52 4.25 -22.60
C VAL A 111 -3.76 3.06 -22.04
N ALA A 112 -3.16 2.23 -22.90
CA ALA A 112 -2.38 1.07 -22.46
C ALA A 112 -1.22 1.47 -21.52
N LYS A 113 -0.53 2.58 -21.82
CA LYS A 113 0.54 3.12 -20.97
C LYS A 113 0.02 3.61 -19.61
N LEU A 114 -1.16 4.22 -19.57
CA LEU A 114 -1.80 4.66 -18.33
C LEU A 114 -2.28 3.47 -17.49
N GLU A 115 -2.84 2.44 -18.12
CA GLU A 115 -3.24 1.20 -17.46
C GLU A 115 -2.04 0.49 -16.83
N GLN A 116 -0.92 0.41 -17.55
CA GLN A 116 0.32 -0.16 -17.02
C GLN A 116 0.82 0.62 -15.80
N LYS A 117 0.83 1.96 -15.86
CA LYS A 117 1.20 2.81 -14.71
C LYS A 117 0.24 2.64 -13.54
N SER A 118 -1.06 2.52 -13.80
CA SER A 118 -2.07 2.27 -12.79
C SER A 118 -1.84 0.94 -12.07
N LYS A 119 -1.50 -0.12 -12.83
CA LYS A 119 -1.13 -1.43 -12.27
C LYS A 119 0.11 -1.33 -11.37
N GLN A 120 1.18 -0.69 -11.86
CA GLN A 120 2.41 -0.50 -11.08
C GLN A 120 2.20 0.31 -9.80
N LEU A 121 1.36 1.35 -9.84
CA LEU A 121 1.03 2.15 -8.67
C LEU A 121 0.22 1.34 -7.64
N LYS A 122 -0.71 0.48 -8.08
CA LYS A 122 -1.45 -0.40 -7.18
C LYS A 122 -0.53 -1.40 -6.46
N GLU A 123 0.43 -1.98 -7.18
CA GLU A 123 1.45 -2.86 -6.60
C GLU A 123 2.28 -2.12 -5.54
N LYS A 124 2.78 -0.92 -5.85
CA LYS A 124 3.53 -0.10 -4.88
C LYS A 124 2.70 0.31 -3.65
N ILE A 125 1.42 0.62 -3.81
CA ILE A 125 0.54 0.94 -2.69
C ILE A 125 0.35 -0.29 -1.79
N HIS A 126 0.25 -1.47 -2.38
CA HIS A 126 0.17 -2.72 -1.63
C HIS A 126 1.45 -2.96 -0.81
N ASP A 127 2.62 -2.83 -1.44
CA ASP A 127 3.90 -3.02 -0.76
C ASP A 127 4.11 -2.01 0.36
N LEU A 128 3.86 -0.72 0.11
CA LEU A 128 3.96 0.33 1.13
C LEU A 128 3.00 0.11 2.31
N LYS A 129 1.79 -0.42 2.06
CA LYS A 129 0.85 -0.78 3.13
C LYS A 129 1.37 -1.94 3.98
N SER A 130 2.03 -2.92 3.35
CA SER A 130 2.67 -4.03 4.05
C SER A 130 3.81 -3.53 4.95
N ASP A 131 4.70 -2.70 4.39
CA ASP A 131 5.84 -2.12 5.13
C ASP A 131 5.37 -1.23 6.28
N THR A 132 4.32 -0.43 6.06
CA THR A 132 3.74 0.42 7.10
C THR A 132 3.18 -0.42 8.25
N ALA A 133 2.47 -1.51 7.96
CA ALA A 133 1.94 -2.40 9.00
C ALA A 133 3.07 -3.07 9.80
N LEU A 134 4.15 -3.49 9.14
CA LEU A 134 5.33 -4.04 9.81
C LEU A 134 6.03 -2.99 10.69
N LEU A 135 6.20 -1.76 10.18
CA LEU A 135 6.79 -0.67 10.94
C LEU A 135 5.94 -0.30 12.15
N GLU A 136 4.61 -0.19 11.99
CA GLU A 136 3.69 0.08 13.09
C GLU A 136 3.75 -1.01 14.16
N GLY A 137 3.83 -2.29 13.77
CA GLY A 137 4.06 -3.40 14.70
C GLY A 137 5.36 -3.23 15.49
N ARG A 138 6.46 -2.93 14.81
CA ARG A 138 7.77 -2.69 15.46
C ARG A 138 7.78 -1.47 16.36
N VAL A 139 7.13 -0.38 15.96
CA VAL A 139 7.00 0.83 16.78
C VAL A 139 6.17 0.55 18.02
N ARG A 140 5.09 -0.24 17.92
CA ARG A 140 4.31 -0.66 19.10
C ARG A 140 5.17 -1.49 20.06
N LEU A 141 5.89 -2.49 19.55
CA LEU A 141 6.81 -3.30 20.35
C LEU A 141 7.88 -2.44 21.06
N LEU A 142 8.48 -1.51 20.31
CA LEU A 142 9.48 -0.57 20.84
C LEU A 142 8.89 0.51 21.74
N SER A 143 7.59 0.82 21.64
CA SER A 143 6.92 1.80 22.51
C SER A 143 6.45 1.18 23.82
N LEU A 144 6.10 -0.10 23.80
CA LEU A 144 5.88 -0.90 25.00
C LEU A 144 7.21 -1.10 25.76
N SER A 145 8.32 -1.22 25.04
CA SER A 145 9.65 -1.50 25.59
C SER A 145 10.11 -0.54 26.70
N PRO A 146 10.05 0.80 26.63
CA PRO A 146 10.54 1.66 27.72
C PRO A 146 9.75 1.53 29.01
N GLN A 147 8.42 1.44 28.93
CA GLN A 147 7.56 1.38 30.13
C GLN A 147 7.61 0.00 30.76
N SER A 148 7.50 -1.08 29.96
CA SER A 148 7.63 -2.45 30.47
C SER A 148 9.05 -2.73 30.97
N HIS A 149 10.08 -2.27 30.25
CA HIS A 149 11.47 -2.34 30.72
C HIS A 149 11.65 -1.59 32.03
N ASN A 150 11.14 -0.36 32.16
CA ASN A 150 11.23 0.39 33.41
C ASN A 150 10.53 -0.34 34.56
N SER A 151 9.36 -0.92 34.35
CA SER A 151 8.64 -1.72 35.36
C SER A 151 9.45 -2.96 35.78
N VAL A 152 10.06 -3.69 34.83
CA VAL A 152 10.94 -4.82 35.11
C VAL A 152 12.21 -4.39 35.86
N ARG A 153 12.80 -3.24 35.49
CA ARG A 153 13.98 -2.67 36.18
C ARG A 153 13.64 -2.18 37.59
N HIS A 154 12.48 -1.56 37.78
CA HIS A 154 11.97 -1.16 39.10
C HIS A 154 11.78 -2.38 39.99
N ARG A 155 11.11 -3.43 39.48
CA ARG A 155 10.98 -4.71 40.20
C ARG A 155 12.34 -5.28 40.59
N TYR A 156 13.31 -5.34 39.68
CA TYR A 156 14.64 -5.89 39.98
C TYR A 156 15.29 -5.19 41.18
N ILE A 157 15.26 -3.85 41.21
CA ILE A 157 15.83 -3.06 42.31
C ILE A 157 15.02 -3.26 43.61
N SER A 158 13.70 -3.24 43.52
CA SER A 158 12.82 -3.41 44.68
C SER A 158 12.90 -4.82 45.27
N THR A 159 13.06 -5.86 44.44
CA THR A 159 13.34 -7.23 44.88
C THR A 159 14.67 -7.31 45.62
N TYR A 160 15.72 -6.63 45.14
CA TYR A 160 17.00 -6.53 45.86
C TYR A 160 16.85 -5.83 47.22
N ASN A 161 16.08 -4.74 47.29
CA ASN A 161 15.79 -4.05 48.55
C ASN A 161 15.05 -4.95 49.55
N ARG A 162 14.09 -5.76 49.07
CA ARG A 162 13.32 -6.72 49.88
C ARG A 162 14.18 -7.89 50.36
N ASP A 163 14.85 -8.58 49.44
CA ASP A 163 15.45 -9.89 49.70
C ASP A 163 16.87 -9.78 50.28
N ILE A 164 17.65 -8.82 49.79
CA ILE A 164 19.06 -8.65 50.18
C ILE A 164 19.20 -7.59 51.27
N ARG A 165 18.63 -6.40 51.07
CA ARG A 165 18.76 -5.31 52.06
C ARG A 165 17.80 -5.44 53.24
N ARG A 166 16.72 -6.22 53.09
CA ARG A 166 15.67 -6.44 54.10
C ARG A 166 15.06 -5.13 54.63
N THR A 167 15.01 -4.11 53.79
CA THR A 167 14.40 -2.80 54.10
C THR A 167 13.45 -2.38 52.97
N PRO A 168 12.41 -3.17 52.65
CA PRO A 168 11.46 -2.80 51.62
C PRO A 168 10.58 -1.64 52.09
N THR A 169 10.22 -0.76 51.16
CA THR A 169 9.16 0.25 51.34
C THR A 169 7.85 -0.24 50.74
N ASP A 170 6.72 0.37 51.09
CA ASP A 170 5.43 0.10 50.44
C ASP A 170 5.48 0.34 48.92
N THR A 171 6.30 1.31 48.49
CA THR A 171 6.55 1.58 47.07
C THR A 171 7.31 0.43 46.40
N ASP A 172 8.24 -0.23 47.10
CA ASP A 172 8.94 -1.40 46.57
C ASP A 172 7.98 -2.57 46.34
N PHE A 173 7.03 -2.81 47.24
CA PHE A 173 6.01 -3.84 47.05
C PHE A 173 5.12 -3.55 45.84
N LYS A 174 4.73 -2.28 45.64
CA LYS A 174 3.99 -1.86 44.44
C LYS A 174 4.80 -2.08 43.16
N PHE A 175 6.09 -1.71 43.15
CA PHE A 175 6.94 -1.94 41.97
C PHE A 175 7.19 -3.41 41.68
N ILE A 176 7.31 -4.25 42.72
CA ILE A 176 7.40 -5.70 42.55
C ILE A 176 6.12 -6.25 41.92
N GLN A 177 4.96 -5.83 42.42
CA GLN A 177 3.66 -6.26 41.89
C GLN A 177 3.48 -5.81 40.43
N LEU A 178 3.71 -4.53 40.14
CA LEU A 178 3.59 -3.97 38.79
C LEU A 178 4.58 -4.61 37.82
N GLY A 179 5.85 -4.76 38.21
CA GLY A 179 6.85 -5.41 37.35
C GLY A 179 6.68 -6.93 37.24
N ASN A 180 5.92 -7.57 38.13
CA ASN A 180 5.47 -8.95 37.95
C ASN A 180 4.34 -9.01 36.92
N GLN A 181 3.34 -8.13 37.03
CA GLN A 181 2.24 -8.03 36.06
C GLN A 181 2.77 -7.75 34.65
N GLU A 182 3.70 -6.80 34.51
CA GLU A 182 4.32 -6.46 33.21
C GLU A 182 5.23 -7.58 32.65
N ALA A 183 5.79 -8.42 33.50
CA ALA A 183 6.65 -9.53 33.05
C ALA A 183 5.91 -10.86 32.84
N HIS A 184 4.69 -10.96 33.37
CA HIS A 184 3.88 -12.18 33.32
C HIS A 184 2.59 -12.01 32.50
N GLY A 185 2.27 -10.78 32.08
CA GLY A 185 1.20 -10.48 31.16
C GLY A 185 1.50 -11.00 29.77
N GLY A 186 0.48 -11.54 29.11
CA GLY A 186 0.60 -11.99 27.71
C GLY A 186 0.81 -10.82 26.77
N ASP A 187 1.70 -10.98 25.80
CA ASP A 187 1.86 -10.10 24.65
C ASP A 187 1.88 -10.95 23.38
N ALA A 188 0.70 -11.19 22.83
CA ALA A 188 0.48 -12.06 21.68
C ALA A 188 1.28 -11.60 20.45
N VAL A 189 1.52 -10.30 20.28
CA VAL A 189 2.28 -9.77 19.15
C VAL A 189 3.76 -10.01 19.37
N ALA A 190 4.31 -9.63 20.53
CA ALA A 190 5.72 -9.85 20.84
C ALA A 190 6.06 -11.35 20.85
N ASP A 191 5.22 -12.17 21.48
CA ASP A 191 5.42 -13.61 21.57
C ASP A 191 5.31 -14.29 20.20
N CYS A 192 4.44 -13.80 19.30
CA CYS A 192 4.33 -14.32 17.94
C CYS A 192 5.64 -14.11 17.15
N LEU A 193 6.38 -13.03 17.38
CA LEU A 193 7.66 -12.78 16.72
C LEU A 193 8.70 -13.84 17.08
N LEU A 194 8.64 -14.42 18.28
CA LEU A 194 9.53 -15.50 18.71
C LEU A 194 9.37 -16.79 17.88
N TYR A 195 8.27 -16.94 17.15
CA TYR A 195 8.01 -18.10 16.26
C TYR A 195 8.27 -17.79 14.78
N THR A 196 8.52 -16.53 14.41
CA THR A 196 8.66 -16.12 13.01
C THR A 196 10.02 -15.49 12.68
N GLU A 197 10.78 -15.04 13.68
CA GLU A 197 12.09 -14.42 13.51
C GLU A 197 13.27 -15.43 13.55
N THR A 198 14.48 -14.94 13.79
CA THR A 198 15.73 -15.71 13.67
C THR A 198 15.87 -16.66 14.86
N ASN A 199 16.07 -17.96 14.60
CA ASN A 199 15.98 -19.05 15.58
C ASN A 199 14.56 -19.17 16.19
N PRO A 200 13.55 -19.47 15.35
CA PRO A 200 12.18 -19.53 15.80
C PRO A 200 11.98 -20.67 16.80
N ARG A 201 11.10 -20.43 17.76
CA ARG A 201 10.51 -21.48 18.58
C ARG A 201 9.69 -22.45 17.73
N ASP A 202 9.65 -23.72 18.11
CA ASP A 202 8.89 -24.78 17.43
C ASP A 202 7.77 -25.38 18.30
N ASP A 203 7.62 -24.91 19.54
CA ASP A 203 6.61 -25.36 20.50
C ASP A 203 5.25 -24.68 20.30
N PHE A 204 4.74 -24.71 19.06
CA PHE A 204 3.48 -24.06 18.67
C PHE A 204 2.29 -24.43 19.56
N ALA A 205 2.28 -25.64 20.14
CA ALA A 205 1.25 -26.08 21.06
C ALA A 205 1.14 -25.18 22.30
N SER A 206 2.26 -24.73 22.86
CA SER A 206 2.28 -23.83 24.02
C SER A 206 1.74 -22.45 23.67
N PHE A 207 2.07 -21.93 22.49
CA PHE A 207 1.51 -20.67 22.00
C PHE A 207 -0.01 -20.76 21.80
N ILE A 208 -0.49 -21.84 21.18
CA ILE A 208 -1.93 -22.08 20.98
C ILE A 208 -2.64 -22.22 22.31
N GLU A 209 -2.04 -22.87 23.31
CA GLU A 209 -2.63 -22.98 24.64
C GLU A 209 -2.76 -21.61 25.32
N LEU A 210 -1.76 -20.74 25.17
CA LEU A 210 -1.77 -19.39 25.76
C LEU A 210 -2.72 -18.43 25.04
N TYR A 211 -2.75 -18.46 23.71
CA TYR A 211 -3.43 -17.43 22.91
C TYR A 211 -4.64 -17.94 22.12
N GLY A 212 -4.88 -19.25 22.11
CA GLY A 212 -5.99 -19.88 21.38
C GLY A 212 -5.82 -19.97 19.86
N LEU A 213 -4.79 -19.35 19.28
CA LEU A 213 -4.55 -19.28 17.83
C LEU A 213 -3.10 -19.58 17.50
N HIS A 214 -2.84 -20.05 16.28
CA HIS A 214 -1.48 -20.28 15.78
C HIS A 214 -0.73 -18.94 15.60
N PRO A 215 0.60 -18.85 15.84
CA PRO A 215 1.38 -17.63 15.65
C PRO A 215 1.14 -16.96 14.28
N ASP A 216 1.17 -17.74 13.19
CA ASP A 216 0.88 -17.22 11.84
C ASP A 216 -0.47 -16.49 11.71
N VAL A 217 -1.49 -16.92 12.47
CA VAL A 217 -2.79 -16.24 12.50
C VAL A 217 -2.67 -14.95 13.31
N VAL A 218 -2.08 -15.02 14.50
CA VAL A 218 -1.93 -13.87 15.40
C VAL A 218 -1.12 -12.75 14.75
N GLY A 219 -0.02 -13.07 14.06
CA GLY A 219 0.82 -12.09 13.36
C GLY A 219 0.10 -11.34 12.24
N ARG A 220 -1.07 -11.81 11.79
CA ARG A 220 -1.91 -11.14 10.79
C ARG A 220 -3.06 -10.31 11.39
N LEU A 221 -3.33 -10.46 12.68
CA LEU A 221 -4.39 -9.70 13.36
C LEU A 221 -3.97 -8.23 13.53
N LYS A 222 -4.88 -7.29 13.27
CA LYS A 222 -4.66 -5.86 13.56
C LYS A 222 -5.69 -5.27 14.52
N LEU A 223 -6.83 -5.95 14.70
CA LEU A 223 -7.87 -5.54 15.62
C LEU A 223 -7.41 -5.64 17.08
N LEU A 224 -7.23 -4.47 17.72
CA LEU A 224 -6.70 -4.36 19.07
C LEU A 224 -7.57 -5.07 20.12
N GLN A 225 -8.89 -5.05 19.94
CA GLN A 225 -9.86 -5.70 20.82
C GLN A 225 -9.61 -7.21 20.89
N THR A 226 -9.35 -7.85 19.74
CA THR A 226 -9.00 -9.26 19.70
C THR A 226 -7.68 -9.50 20.41
N LEU A 227 -6.63 -8.75 20.05
CA LEU A 227 -5.29 -8.90 20.65
C LEU A 227 -5.33 -8.74 22.17
N ASN A 228 -6.05 -7.75 22.68
CA ASN A 228 -6.23 -7.53 24.11
C ASN A 228 -6.91 -8.74 24.78
N LEU A 229 -7.93 -9.32 24.15
CA LEU A 229 -8.59 -10.51 24.70
C LEU A 229 -7.66 -11.74 24.69
N LEU A 230 -6.80 -11.89 23.68
CA LEU A 230 -5.79 -12.97 23.66
C LEU A 230 -4.76 -12.77 24.78
N ASN A 231 -4.25 -11.54 24.95
CA ASN A 231 -3.33 -11.17 26.03
C ASN A 231 -3.94 -11.42 27.40
N LEU A 232 -5.23 -11.11 27.55
CA LEU A 232 -5.99 -11.36 28.77
C LEU A 232 -6.05 -12.84 29.11
N HIS A 233 -6.31 -13.69 28.12
CA HIS A 233 -6.35 -15.14 28.32
C HIS A 233 -4.97 -15.70 28.68
N ALA A 234 -3.92 -15.30 27.97
CA ALA A 234 -2.55 -15.70 28.30
C ALA A 234 -2.17 -15.27 29.72
N THR A 235 -2.51 -14.03 30.11
CA THR A 235 -2.28 -13.51 31.48
C THR A 235 -3.05 -14.31 32.53
N ALA A 236 -4.32 -14.63 32.28
CA ALA A 236 -5.13 -15.44 33.19
C ALA A 236 -4.60 -16.88 33.34
N ARG A 237 -3.98 -17.42 32.28
CA ARG A 237 -3.35 -18.75 32.29
C ARG A 237 -2.05 -18.80 33.09
N THR A 238 -1.31 -17.70 33.15
CA THR A 238 -0.03 -17.61 33.85
C THR A 238 -0.14 -17.04 35.26
N SER A 239 -1.30 -16.50 35.63
CA SER A 239 -1.58 -15.95 36.95
C SER A 239 -2.09 -17.00 37.95
N ASN A 240 -2.16 -16.62 39.23
CA ASN A 240 -2.72 -17.47 40.26
C ASN A 240 -4.22 -17.73 39.99
N PRO A 241 -4.74 -18.95 40.27
CA PRO A 241 -6.15 -19.25 40.06
C PRO A 241 -7.08 -18.27 40.78
N GLN A 242 -8.07 -17.76 40.06
CA GLN A 242 -9.09 -16.85 40.57
C GLN A 242 -10.48 -17.39 40.27
N PRO A 243 -11.51 -17.06 41.08
CA PRO A 243 -12.89 -17.52 40.83
C PRO A 243 -13.43 -17.16 39.44
N CYS A 244 -12.90 -16.08 38.83
CA CYS A 244 -13.26 -15.59 37.50
C CYS A 244 -12.77 -16.48 36.36
N HIS A 245 -11.69 -17.24 36.59
CA HIS A 245 -10.95 -17.92 35.53
C HIS A 245 -11.72 -19.07 34.90
N ASP A 246 -12.37 -19.93 35.69
CA ASP A 246 -13.03 -21.13 35.15
C ASP A 246 -14.15 -20.76 34.16
N HIS A 247 -14.94 -19.74 34.50
CA HIS A 247 -15.99 -19.26 33.60
C HIS A 247 -15.39 -18.61 32.36
N PHE A 248 -14.36 -17.77 32.52
CA PHE A 248 -13.67 -17.16 31.40
C PHE A 248 -13.04 -18.19 30.45
N PHE A 249 -12.39 -19.23 30.99
CA PHE A 249 -11.80 -20.34 30.23
C PHE A 249 -12.86 -21.22 29.55
N SER A 250 -14.11 -21.21 30.01
CA SER A 250 -15.22 -21.85 29.31
C SER A 250 -15.72 -21.04 28.11
N LEU A 251 -15.64 -19.70 28.19
CA LEU A 251 -16.12 -18.78 27.16
C LEU A 251 -15.09 -18.51 26.06
N PHE A 252 -13.81 -18.42 26.41
CA PHE A 252 -12.74 -18.08 25.47
C PHE A 252 -12.64 -19.06 24.27
N PRO A 253 -12.69 -20.39 24.44
CA PRO A 253 -12.71 -21.33 23.32
C PRO A 253 -13.93 -21.17 22.40
N VAL A 254 -15.08 -20.76 22.96
CA VAL A 254 -16.28 -20.44 22.17
C VAL A 254 -16.00 -19.25 21.27
N PHE A 255 -15.41 -18.18 21.80
CA PHE A 255 -14.97 -17.03 21.00
C PHE A 255 -13.99 -17.44 19.90
N ILE A 256 -12.91 -18.16 20.23
CA ILE A 256 -11.91 -18.61 19.24
C ILE A 256 -12.56 -19.43 18.12
N THR A 257 -13.46 -20.35 18.47
CA THR A 257 -14.16 -21.20 17.50
C THR A 257 -15.06 -20.37 16.57
N GLN A 258 -15.84 -19.43 17.13
CA GLN A 258 -16.70 -18.56 16.31
C GLN A 258 -15.86 -17.61 15.46
N PHE A 259 -14.77 -17.07 16.00
CA PHE A 259 -13.88 -16.19 15.27
C PHE A 259 -13.20 -16.90 14.09
N ALA A 260 -12.77 -18.14 14.27
CA ALA A 260 -12.19 -18.96 13.19
C ALA A 260 -13.23 -19.36 12.13
N THR A 261 -14.44 -19.78 12.54
CA THR A 261 -15.43 -20.37 11.63
C THR A 261 -16.36 -19.35 10.98
N LYS A 262 -16.69 -18.26 11.67
CA LYS A 262 -17.66 -17.24 11.25
C LYS A 262 -17.04 -15.86 11.08
N GLY A 263 -15.83 -15.62 11.58
CA GLY A 263 -15.11 -14.35 11.44
C GLY A 263 -14.55 -14.07 10.04
N ARG A 264 -15.05 -14.73 8.98
CA ARG A 264 -14.62 -14.52 7.58
C ARG A 264 -13.10 -14.54 7.39
N GLY A 265 -12.39 -15.45 8.05
CA GLY A 265 -10.93 -15.50 8.01
C GLY A 265 -10.27 -14.44 8.90
N PHE A 266 -10.78 -14.28 10.14
CA PHE A 266 -10.26 -13.35 11.13
C PHE A 266 -10.41 -11.85 10.76
N MET A 267 -11.45 -11.51 10.01
CA MET A 267 -11.78 -10.12 9.66
C MET A 267 -12.26 -9.30 10.86
N GLU A 268 -11.88 -8.03 10.84
CA GLU A 268 -12.00 -7.10 11.98
C GLU A 268 -13.43 -6.56 12.19
N GLY A 269 -14.32 -6.70 11.20
CA GLY A 269 -15.66 -6.11 11.22
C GLY A 269 -16.64 -6.74 12.20
N TYR A 270 -16.26 -7.77 12.96
CA TYR A 270 -17.17 -8.41 13.92
C TYR A 270 -17.52 -7.51 15.10
N ILE A 271 -16.70 -6.51 15.43
CA ILE A 271 -16.98 -5.57 16.53
C ILE A 271 -18.18 -4.67 16.19
N GLU A 272 -18.30 -4.28 14.93
CA GLU A 272 -19.36 -3.38 14.44
C GLU A 272 -20.66 -4.13 14.14
N ASP A 273 -20.56 -5.44 13.84
CA ASP A 273 -21.71 -6.31 13.64
C ASP A 273 -22.24 -6.86 14.97
N GLN A 274 -23.06 -6.04 15.63
CA GLN A 274 -23.71 -6.35 16.91
C GLN A 274 -24.59 -7.61 16.89
N PHE A 275 -24.96 -8.12 15.72
CA PHE A 275 -25.77 -9.33 15.60
C PHE A 275 -24.92 -10.58 15.31
N SER A 276 -23.62 -10.40 15.05
CA SER A 276 -22.74 -11.53 14.78
C SER A 276 -22.51 -12.37 16.03
N VAL A 277 -22.51 -13.69 15.85
CA VAL A 277 -22.19 -14.66 16.90
C VAL A 277 -20.78 -14.47 17.48
N VAL A 278 -19.86 -13.91 16.68
CA VAL A 278 -18.50 -13.58 17.10
C VAL A 278 -18.51 -12.39 18.06
N ASN A 279 -19.29 -11.34 17.77
CA ASN A 279 -19.48 -10.19 18.65
C ASN A 279 -20.02 -10.61 20.03
N HIS A 280 -21.07 -11.43 20.02
CA HIS A 280 -21.66 -11.93 21.26
C HIS A 280 -20.67 -12.77 22.08
N ALA A 281 -19.90 -13.66 21.45
CA ALA A 281 -18.90 -14.46 22.13
C ALA A 281 -17.75 -13.60 22.70
N TYR A 282 -17.31 -12.58 21.96
CA TYR A 282 -16.32 -11.60 22.43
C TYR A 282 -16.81 -10.87 23.69
N TRP A 283 -18.01 -10.28 23.64
CA TRP A 283 -18.56 -9.54 24.79
C TRP A 283 -18.86 -10.43 25.98
N ALA A 284 -19.20 -11.69 25.78
CA ALA A 284 -19.33 -12.65 26.88
C ALA A 284 -18.00 -12.82 27.62
N CYS A 285 -16.89 -12.99 26.90
CA CYS A 285 -15.55 -13.08 27.50
C CYS A 285 -15.17 -11.77 28.20
N PHE A 286 -15.37 -10.63 27.52
CA PHE A 286 -15.01 -9.32 28.05
C PHE A 286 -15.79 -9.00 29.33
N LYS A 287 -17.11 -9.19 29.34
CA LYS A 287 -17.95 -8.93 30.52
C LYS A 287 -17.62 -9.86 31.67
N CYS A 288 -17.31 -11.13 31.41
CA CYS A 288 -16.90 -12.08 32.45
C CYS A 288 -15.64 -11.61 33.18
N TYR A 289 -14.72 -10.98 32.47
CA TYR A 289 -13.50 -10.47 33.07
C TYR A 289 -13.72 -9.11 33.76
N ASP A 290 -14.49 -8.21 33.12
CA ASP A 290 -14.78 -6.86 33.61
C ASP A 290 -15.71 -6.85 34.85
N SER A 291 -16.69 -7.75 34.91
CA SER A 291 -17.58 -7.89 36.08
C SER A 291 -16.82 -8.25 37.36
N VAL A 292 -15.64 -8.85 37.23
CA VAL A 292 -14.81 -9.23 38.37
C VAL A 292 -13.80 -8.14 38.73
N ALA A 293 -13.41 -7.27 37.79
CA ALA A 293 -12.56 -6.09 38.04
C ALA A 293 -13.17 -5.08 39.04
N GLY A 294 -14.50 -5.10 39.21
CA GLY A 294 -15.25 -4.15 40.04
C GLY A 294 -15.47 -4.53 41.51
N GLU A 295 -15.15 -5.76 41.93
CA GLU A 295 -15.30 -6.21 43.32
C GLU A 295 -13.98 -6.11 44.09
N VAL A 296 -13.98 -5.55 45.30
CA VAL A 296 -12.76 -5.39 46.11
C VAL A 296 -12.14 -6.76 46.39
N GLY A 297 -10.98 -7.05 45.77
CA GLY A 297 -10.39 -8.39 45.67
C GLY A 297 -10.28 -8.94 44.23
N ALA A 298 -10.64 -8.11 43.25
CA ALA A 298 -10.63 -8.40 41.82
C ALA A 298 -9.30 -8.82 41.22
N CYS A 299 -9.41 -9.66 40.19
CA CYS A 299 -8.38 -10.21 39.31
C CYS A 299 -7.25 -9.17 38.99
N HIS A 300 -6.15 -9.21 39.78
CA HIS A 300 -4.91 -8.42 39.64
C HIS A 300 -3.68 -9.32 39.69
#